data_AF-A0A8C0GE18-F1
#
_entry.id   AF-A0A8C0GE18-F1
#
_cell.length_a   1.000
_cell.length_b   1.000
_cell.length_c   1.000
_cell.angle_alpha   90.00
_cell.angle_beta   90.00
_cell.angle_gamma   90.00
#
_symmetry.space_group_name_H-M   'P 1'
#
loop_
_entity.id
_entity.type
_entity.pdbx_description
1 polymer ?
#
loop_
_entity_poly.entity_id
_entity_poly.type
_entity_poly.pdbx_seq_one_letter_code
_entity_poly.pdbx_strand_id
1 'polypeptide(L)' 'MVNKQLDISSQVLKLSKQVPKTHLMSEEEWKRLDVPQSLGWVHYMNHEPEPHILVFR' A
#
# COMPACT_ATOMS: atom_id res chain seq x y z
N MET A 1 17.65 13.83 -21.64
CA MET A 1 16.61 12.87 -21.23
C MET A 1 17.05 12.29 -19.90
N VAL A 2 16.58 12.89 -18.79
CA VAL A 2 16.99 12.43 -17.45
C VAL A 2 16.26 11.11 -17.22
N ASN A 3 17.02 10.02 -17.06
CA ASN A 3 16.47 8.73 -16.70
C ASN A 3 15.67 8.93 -15.40
N LYS A 4 14.35 8.87 -15.51
CA LYS A 4 13.42 8.65 -14.39
C LYS A 4 13.65 7.23 -13.89
N GLN A 5 14.82 6.95 -13.33
CA GLN A 5 14.90 5.93 -12.30
C GLN A 5 14.17 6.56 -11.10
N LEU A 6 12.85 6.48 -11.15
CA LEU A 6 11.97 6.94 -10.11
C LEU A 6 12.45 6.31 -8.81
N ASP A 7 12.87 7.15 -7.86
CA ASP A 7 13.33 6.70 -6.56
C ASP A 7 12.19 5.94 -5.86
N ILE A 8 12.32 4.61 -5.85
CA ILE A 8 11.35 3.69 -5.25
C ILE A 8 11.13 4.04 -3.77
N SER A 9 12.16 4.51 -3.08
CA SER A 9 12.05 4.86 -1.65
C SER A 9 11.10 6.04 -1.41
N SER A 10 11.17 7.08 -2.26
CA SER A 10 10.24 8.21 -2.22
C SER A 10 8.79 7.80 -2.50
N GLN A 11 8.58 6.79 -3.36
CA GLN A 11 7.24 6.30 -3.68
C GLN A 11 6.65 5.46 -2.54
N VAL A 12 7.43 4.54 -1.97
CA VAL A 12 7.03 3.72 -0.82
C VAL A 12 6.66 4.63 0.36
N LEU A 13 7.48 5.65 0.64
CA LEU A 13 7.20 6.61 1.71
C LEU A 13 5.92 7.44 1.45
N LYS A 14 5.59 7.71 0.18
CA LYS A 14 4.36 8.42 -0.17
C LYS A 14 3.12 7.54 -0.02
N LEU A 15 3.21 6.26 -0.38
CA LEU A 15 2.12 5.30 -0.24
C LEU A 15 1.84 4.96 1.22
N SER A 16 2.88 4.84 2.06
CA SER A 16 2.73 4.55 3.48
C SER A 16 1.90 5.57 4.24
N LYS A 17 1.95 6.84 3.82
CA LYS A 17 1.14 7.93 4.39
C LYS A 17 -0.34 7.86 4.03
N GLN A 18 -0.70 7.09 3.00
CA GLN A 18 -2.07 6.92 2.54
C GLN A 18 -2.75 5.70 3.18
N VAL A 19 -1.99 4.83 3.84
CA VAL A 19 -2.53 3.67 4.57
C VAL A 19 -3.32 4.14 5.80
N PRO A 20 -4.62 3.79 5.93
CA PRO A 20 -5.41 4.17 7.08
C PRO A 20 -4.90 3.53 8.37
N LYS A 21 -4.82 4.33 9.44
CA LYS A 21 -4.45 3.85 10.80
C LYS A 21 -5.66 3.46 11.64
N THR A 22 -6.87 3.84 11.23
CA THR A 22 -8.09 3.70 12.02
C THR A 22 -8.91 2.45 11.68
N HIS A 23 -8.62 1.81 10.54
CA HIS A 23 -9.35 0.63 10.05
C HIS A 23 -8.48 -0.15 9.06
N LEU A 24 -8.94 -1.36 8.71
CA LEU A 24 -8.38 -2.17 7.63
C LEU A 24 -8.98 -1.74 6.29
N MET A 25 -8.16 -1.62 5.26
CA MET A 25 -8.61 -1.31 3.90
C MET A 25 -9.53 -2.39 3.30
N SER A 26 -10.63 -1.95 2.69
CA SER A 26 -11.44 -2.72 1.75
C SER A 26 -10.71 -2.99 0.44
N GLU A 27 -11.25 -3.88 -0.39
CA GLU A 27 -10.72 -4.19 -1.73
C GLU A 27 -10.63 -2.95 -2.61
N GLU A 28 -11.64 -2.08 -2.55
CA GLU A 28 -11.69 -0.84 -3.28
C GLU A 28 -10.61 0.15 -2.82
N GLU A 29 -10.29 0.19 -1.52
CA GLU A 29 -9.31 1.11 -0.96
C GLU A 29 -7.88 0.75 -1.33
N TRP A 30 -7.46 -0.52 -1.19
CA TRP A 30 -6.11 -0.90 -1.59
C TRP A 30 -5.91 -0.92 -3.11
N LYS A 31 -6.99 -1.13 -3.90
CA LYS A 31 -6.94 -0.95 -5.36
C LYS A 31 -6.72 0.50 -5.77
N ARG A 32 -7.28 1.47 -5.04
CA ARG A 32 -7.03 2.91 -5.28
C ARG A 32 -5.59 3.33 -4.97
N LEU A 33 -4.85 2.52 -4.22
CA LEU A 33 -3.41 2.68 -3.99
C LEU A 33 -2.55 2.00 -5.07
N ASP A 34 -3.18 1.54 -6.16
CA ASP A 34 -2.53 0.82 -7.26
C ASP A 34 -1.76 -0.43 -6.81
N VAL A 35 -2.22 -1.10 -5.73
CA VAL A 35 -1.63 -2.37 -5.27
C VAL A 35 -2.09 -3.50 -6.22
N PRO A 36 -1.18 -4.11 -7.00
CA PRO A 36 -1.57 -5.12 -7.98
C PRO A 36 -1.78 -6.49 -7.29
N GLN A 37 -3.02 -6.97 -7.28
CA GLN A 37 -3.44 -8.26 -6.72
C GLN A 37 -4.61 -8.83 -7.53
N SER A 38 -4.90 -10.12 -7.38
CA SER A 38 -6.15 -10.72 -7.90
C SER A 38 -7.37 -10.29 -7.06
N LEU A 39 -8.58 -10.65 -7.50
CA LEU A 39 -9.79 -10.42 -6.71
C LEU A 39 -9.84 -11.32 -5.47
N GLY A 40 -10.49 -10.85 -4.40
CA GLY A 40 -10.81 -11.65 -3.22
C GLY A 40 -9.76 -11.61 -2.10
N TRP A 41 -8.66 -10.90 -2.26
CA TRP A 41 -7.69 -10.68 -1.18
C TRP A 41 -8.24 -9.75 -0.12
N VAL A 42 -8.09 -10.15 1.15
CA VAL A 42 -8.55 -9.37 2.29
C VAL A 42 -7.36 -8.84 3.06
N HIS A 43 -7.27 -7.52 3.18
CA HIS A 43 -6.31 -6.88 4.07
C HIS A 43 -6.71 -7.19 5.53
N TYR A 44 -5.93 -8.02 6.21
CA TYR A 44 -6.39 -8.65 7.46
C TYR A 44 -5.81 -8.00 8.73
N MET A 45 -4.71 -7.27 8.62
CA MET A 45 -4.02 -6.67 9.76
C MET A 45 -3.19 -5.44 9.35
N ASN A 46 -3.22 -4.41 10.19
CA ASN A 46 -2.29 -3.28 10.11
C ASN A 46 -0.97 -3.66 10.77
N HIS A 47 0.14 -3.56 10.04
CA HIS A 47 1.47 -3.78 10.59
C HIS A 47 2.06 -2.46 11.11
N GLU A 48 1.84 -2.16 12.39
CA GLU A 48 2.25 -0.88 13.01
C GLU A 48 3.76 -0.57 12.92
N PRO A 49 4.69 -1.53 13.11
CA PRO A 49 6.12 -1.24 13.00
C PRO A 49 6.53 -0.73 11.62
N GLU A 50 5.92 -1.25 10.56
CA GLU A 50 6.19 -0.87 9.18
C GLU A 50 4.86 -0.67 8.41
N PRO A 51 4.21 0.51 8.51
CA PRO A 51 2.87 0.76 7.95
C PRO A 51 2.76 0.67 6.42
N HIS A 52 3.90 0.58 5.73
CA HIS A 52 3.98 0.38 4.29
C HIS A 52 3.88 -1.11 3.90
N ILE A 53 3.95 -2.02 4.88
CA ILE A 53 3.72 -3.45 4.69
C ILE A 53 2.21 -3.70 4.83
N LEU A 54 1.60 -4.15 3.74
CA LEU A 54 0.20 -4.56 3.71
C LEU A 54 0.12 -6.08 3.81
N VAL A 55 -0.69 -6.58 4.74
CA VAL A 55 -0.79 -8.02 5.01
C VAL A 55 -2.15 -8.55 4.56
N PHE A 56 -2.13 -9.49 3.62
CA PHE A 56 -3.30 -10.04 2.96
C PHE A 56 -3.48 -11.54 3.25
N ARG A 57 -4.74 -12.00 3.17
CA ARG A 57 -5.13 -13.42 3.21
C ARG A 57 -6.16 -13.73 2.14
#